data_AF-A0A645DMU0-F1
#
_entry.id   AF-A0A645DMU0-F1
#
_cell.length_a   1.000
_cell.length_b   1.000
_cell.length_c   1.000
_cell.angle_alpha   90.00
_cell.angle_beta   90.00
_cell.angle_gamma   90.00
#
_symmetry.space_group_name_H-M   'P 1'
#
loop_
_entity.id
_entity.type
_entity.pdbx_description
1 polymer ?
#
loop_
_entity_poly.entity_id
_entity_poly.type
_entity_poly.pdbx_seq_one_letter_code
_entity_poly.pdbx_strand_id
1 'polypeptide(L)'
;MEHVIAEYFNPQDLVPAVGQGALGIEIKSGSPYIKYIENLDDKHTRICVEAERSFMRALKGDCHSTIGAYAQISGSDMNIVGIFEVNGEVVKKDITGNVEDYINLGNKLAEKIME
;
A
#
# COMPACT_ATOMS: atom_id res chain seq x y z
N MET A 1 3.44 17.73 -16.92
CA MET A 1 4.79 17.28 -17.31
C MET A 1 4.78 15.86 -17.90
N GLU A 2 3.65 15.35 -18.39
CA GLU A 2 3.59 13.98 -18.95
C GLU A 2 4.53 13.77 -20.14
N HIS A 3 4.80 14.84 -20.91
CA HIS A 3 5.72 14.81 -22.05
C HIS A 3 7.19 14.50 -21.70
N VAL A 4 7.58 14.47 -20.42
CA VAL A 4 8.93 14.04 -20.01
C VAL A 4 8.99 12.58 -19.56
N ILE A 5 7.86 11.87 -19.50
CA ILE A 5 7.82 10.46 -19.10
C ILE A 5 8.22 9.60 -20.29
N ALA A 6 9.35 8.91 -20.18
CA ALA A 6 9.84 8.00 -21.22
C ALA A 6 9.09 6.66 -21.22
N GLU A 7 8.77 6.14 -20.03
CA GLU A 7 8.17 4.82 -19.84
C GLU A 7 7.40 4.76 -18.52
N TYR A 8 6.36 3.93 -18.48
CA TYR A 8 5.66 3.51 -17.26
C TYR A 8 6.02 2.06 -16.96
N PHE A 9 6.57 1.82 -15.78
CA PHE A 9 6.86 0.46 -15.34
C PHE A 9 5.61 -0.25 -14.83
N ASN A 10 5.52 -1.54 -15.11
CA ASN A 10 4.49 -2.39 -14.50
C ASN A 10 4.75 -2.49 -12.98
N PRO A 11 3.74 -2.28 -12.12
CA PRO A 11 3.90 -2.44 -10.67
C PRO A 11 4.36 -3.82 -10.21
N GLN A 12 4.24 -4.85 -11.06
CA GLN A 12 4.84 -6.15 -10.81
C GLN A 12 6.36 -6.16 -11.05
N ASP A 13 6.88 -5.36 -11.97
CA ASP A 13 8.31 -5.33 -12.26
C ASP A 13 9.04 -4.34 -11.36
N LEU A 14 8.42 -3.18 -11.11
CA LEU A 14 8.92 -2.15 -10.19
C LEU A 14 7.83 -1.81 -9.17
N VAL A 15 7.90 -2.45 -8.00
CA VAL A 15 6.89 -2.28 -6.96
C VAL A 15 6.95 -0.84 -6.40
N PRO A 16 5.84 -0.09 -6.43
CA PRO A 16 5.76 1.26 -5.88
C PRO A 16 6.10 1.36 -4.39
N ALA A 17 6.46 2.56 -3.96
CA ALA A 17 6.47 2.88 -2.53
C ALA A 17 5.05 2.81 -1.96
N VAL A 18 4.94 2.47 -0.67
CA VAL A 18 3.67 2.38 0.06
C VAL A 18 2.89 3.69 -0.06
N GLY A 19 1.67 3.64 -0.59
CA GLY A 19 0.80 4.78 -0.79
C GLY A 19 1.19 5.74 -1.92
N GLN A 20 2.11 5.34 -2.81
CA GLN A 20 2.56 6.20 -3.91
C GLN A 20 1.39 6.61 -4.83
N GLY A 21 1.30 7.92 -5.09
CA GLY A 21 0.24 8.49 -5.94
C GLY A 21 -1.04 8.86 -5.18
N ALA A 22 -1.19 8.46 -3.91
CA ALA A 22 -2.29 8.90 -3.06
C ALA A 22 -1.95 10.19 -2.30
N LEU A 23 -2.95 11.04 -2.10
CA LEU A 23 -2.85 12.20 -1.21
C LEU A 23 -3.61 11.91 0.10
N GLY A 24 -2.90 11.97 1.22
CA GLY A 24 -3.49 11.89 2.55
C GLY A 24 -3.72 13.27 3.13
N ILE A 25 -4.86 13.48 3.80
CA ILE A 25 -5.16 14.71 4.54
C ILE A 25 -5.17 14.38 6.03
N GLU A 26 -4.29 15.02 6.80
CA GLU A 26 -4.27 14.91 8.25
C GLU A 26 -4.99 16.10 8.88
N ILE A 27 -5.87 15.82 9.84
CA ILE A 27 -6.54 16.85 10.64
C ILE A 27 -6.51 16.48 12.12
N LYS A 28 -6.62 17.49 12.98
CA LYS A 28 -6.75 17.27 14.42
C LYS A 28 -7.99 16.43 14.74
N SER A 29 -7.83 15.42 15.59
CA SER A 29 -8.96 14.63 16.10
C SER A 29 -10.03 15.51 16.77
N GLY A 30 -11.30 15.22 16.52
CA GLY A 30 -12.44 16.03 16.99
C GLY A 30 -12.62 17.37 16.26
N SER A 31 -11.85 17.63 15.20
CA SER A 31 -12.00 18.85 14.40
C SER A 31 -13.39 18.90 13.75
N PRO A 32 -14.12 20.04 13.84
CA PRO A 32 -15.40 20.21 13.17
C PRO A 32 -15.27 20.24 11.64
N TYR A 33 -14.05 20.30 11.11
CA TYR A 33 -13.78 20.32 9.68
C TYR A 33 -13.82 18.93 9.03
N ILE A 34 -13.94 17.83 9.80
CA ILE A 34 -14.00 16.45 9.25
C ILE A 34 -15.05 16.29 8.15
N LYS A 35 -16.23 16.90 8.33
CA LYS A 35 -17.33 16.88 7.36
C LYS A 35 -16.98 17.43 5.98
N TYR A 36 -15.96 18.28 5.87
CA TYR A 36 -15.48 18.78 4.58
C TYR A 36 -14.50 17.82 3.92
N ILE A 37 -13.73 17.09 4.72
CA ILE A 37 -12.72 16.13 4.27
C ILE A 37 -13.37 14.82 3.82
N GLU A 38 -14.48 14.42 4.45
CA GLU A 38 -15.24 13.22 4.07
C GLU A 38 -15.65 13.21 2.59
N ASN A 39 -15.91 14.38 1.99
CA ASN A 39 -16.25 14.48 0.56
C ASN A 39 -15.05 14.32 -0.38
N LEU A 40 -13.82 14.41 0.14
CA LEU A 40 -12.57 14.24 -0.62
C LEU A 40 -12.04 12.80 -0.53
N ASP A 41 -12.61 12.00 0.36
CA ASP A 41 -12.19 10.62 0.58
C ASP A 41 -12.63 9.71 -0.58
N ASP A 42 -11.67 9.03 -1.18
CA ASP A 42 -11.94 7.90 -2.04
C ASP A 42 -11.75 6.59 -1.25
N LYS A 43 -12.87 5.90 -1.01
CA LYS A 43 -12.89 4.68 -0.18
C LYS A 43 -11.98 3.59 -0.74
N HIS A 44 -11.91 3.43 -2.06
CA HIS A 44 -11.10 2.39 -2.69
C HIS A 44 -9.60 2.66 -2.50
N THR A 45 -9.17 3.90 -2.75
CA THR A 45 -7.80 4.35 -2.52
C THR A 45 -7.42 4.19 -1.06
N ARG A 46 -8.27 4.63 -0.12
CA ARG A 46 -7.99 4.47 1.31
C ARG A 46 -7.81 3.00 1.71
N ILE A 47 -8.65 2.10 1.19
CA ILE A 47 -8.54 0.66 1.47
C ILE A 47 -7.23 0.09 0.94
N CYS A 48 -6.83 0.40 -0.31
CA CYS A 48 -5.55 -0.02 -0.87
C CYS A 48 -4.37 0.50 -0.04
N VAL A 49 -4.35 1.80 0.25
CA VAL A 49 -3.27 2.44 1.00
C VAL A 49 -3.16 1.87 2.42
N GLU A 50 -4.28 1.62 3.11
CA GLU A 50 -4.22 1.01 4.44
C GLU A 50 -3.75 -0.44 4.42
N ALA A 51 -4.03 -1.20 3.35
CA ALA A 51 -3.49 -2.55 3.16
C ALA A 51 -1.96 -2.52 2.95
N GLU A 52 -1.48 -1.60 2.12
CA GLU A 52 -0.04 -1.39 1.90
C GLU A 52 0.66 -0.93 3.19
N ARG A 53 0.01 -0.05 3.96
CA ARG A 53 0.52 0.43 5.24
C ARG A 53 0.51 -0.65 6.32
N SER A 54 -0.46 -1.55 6.35
CA SER A 54 -0.46 -2.66 7.32
C SER A 54 0.71 -3.59 7.07
N PHE A 55 1.00 -3.92 5.81
CA PHE A 55 2.21 -4.64 5.41
C PHE A 55 3.49 -3.95 5.91
N MET A 56 3.66 -2.64 5.64
CA MET A 56 4.84 -1.89 6.10
C MET A 56 4.95 -1.84 7.63
N ARG A 57 3.84 -1.60 8.32
CA ARG A 57 3.80 -1.56 9.80
C ARG A 57 4.19 -2.91 10.40
N ALA A 58 3.73 -4.02 9.81
CA ALA A 58 4.04 -5.38 10.28
C ALA A 58 5.54 -5.71 10.17
N LEU A 59 6.20 -5.25 9.10
CA LEU A 59 7.65 -5.40 8.90
C LEU A 59 8.48 -4.38 9.69
N LYS A 60 7.84 -3.46 10.43
CA LYS A 60 8.48 -2.32 11.09
C LYS A 60 9.34 -1.48 10.13
N GLY A 61 8.94 -1.45 8.85
CA GLY A 61 9.60 -0.65 7.83
C GLY A 61 9.32 0.84 8.00
N ASP A 62 10.24 1.66 7.51
CA ASP A 62 10.12 3.11 7.42
C ASP A 62 10.51 3.61 6.01
N CYS A 63 10.57 4.94 5.82
CA CYS A 63 10.88 5.54 4.53
C CYS A 63 12.33 5.32 4.03
N HIS A 64 13.23 4.81 4.88
CA HIS A 64 14.61 4.48 4.48
C HIS A 64 14.80 2.97 4.28
N SER A 65 13.79 2.17 4.59
CA SER A 65 13.80 0.73 4.38
C SER A 65 13.61 0.41 2.89
N THR A 66 14.26 -0.65 2.41
CA THR A 66 14.00 -1.22 1.08
C THR A 66 12.63 -1.90 1.09
N ILE A 67 11.56 -1.12 1.03
CA ILE A 67 10.17 -1.59 1.13
C ILE A 67 9.28 -0.97 0.06
N GLY A 68 8.41 -1.79 -0.51
CA GLY A 68 7.41 -1.38 -1.47
C GLY A 68 6.18 -2.25 -1.34
N ALA A 69 5.02 -1.67 -1.60
CA ALA A 69 3.76 -2.41 -1.62
C ALA A 69 2.78 -1.74 -2.56
N TYR A 70 1.99 -2.55 -3.26
CA TYR A 70 0.95 -2.07 -4.16
C TYR A 70 -0.27 -2.97 -4.08
N ALA A 71 -1.40 -2.40 -3.67
CA ALA A 71 -2.67 -3.09 -3.53
C ALA A 71 -3.64 -2.69 -4.64
N GLN A 72 -4.30 -3.69 -5.25
CA GLN A 72 -5.31 -3.49 -6.27
C GLN A 72 -6.59 -4.24 -5.93
N ILE A 73 -7.73 -3.57 -6.09
CA ILE A 73 -9.06 -4.16 -5.90
C ILE A 73 -9.60 -4.60 -7.26
N SER A 74 -10.07 -5.85 -7.34
CA SER A 74 -10.80 -6.41 -8.47
C SER A 74 -12.07 -7.08 -7.98
N GLY A 75 -13.19 -6.35 -8.01
CA GLY A 75 -14.48 -6.84 -7.48
C GLY A 75 -14.45 -6.99 -5.97
N SER A 76 -14.69 -8.21 -5.47
CA SER A 76 -14.61 -8.54 -4.03
C SER A 76 -13.19 -8.89 -3.56
N ASP A 77 -12.24 -8.97 -4.49
CA ASP A 77 -10.90 -9.44 -4.20
C ASP A 77 -9.89 -8.29 -4.21
N MET A 78 -8.83 -8.45 -3.44
CA MET A 78 -7.67 -7.59 -3.41
C MET A 78 -6.42 -8.43 -3.64
N ASN A 79 -5.55 -7.97 -4.54
CA ASN A 79 -4.17 -8.45 -4.66
C ASN A 79 -3.23 -7.41 -4.04
N ILE A 80 -2.26 -7.86 -3.25
CA ILE A 80 -1.17 -7.04 -2.74
C ILE A 80 0.14 -7.67 -3.17
N VAL A 81 0.96 -6.93 -3.90
CA VAL A 81 2.37 -7.27 -4.12
C VAL A 81 3.24 -6.46 -3.17
N GLY A 82 4.25 -7.09 -2.58
CA GLY A 82 5.14 -6.47 -1.62
C GLY A 82 6.59 -6.90 -1.83
N ILE A 83 7.51 -5.97 -1.56
CA ILE A 83 8.94 -6.24 -1.48
C ILE A 83 9.47 -5.80 -0.12
N PHE A 84 10.44 -6.53 0.40
CA PHE A 84 11.20 -6.14 1.58
C PHE A 84 12.60 -6.74 1.53
N GLU A 85 13.59 -6.05 2.10
CA GLU A 85 14.93 -6.60 2.27
C GLU A 85 15.01 -7.48 3.54
N VAL A 86 15.41 -8.73 3.36
CA VAL A 86 15.62 -9.71 4.42
C VAL A 86 17.07 -10.19 4.33
N ASN A 87 17.88 -9.92 5.35
CA ASN A 87 19.29 -10.32 5.43
C ASN A 87 20.15 -9.87 4.22
N GLY A 88 19.87 -8.70 3.66
CA GLY A 88 20.60 -8.13 2.52
C GLY A 88 20.10 -8.58 1.14
N GLU A 89 19.03 -9.38 1.08
CA GLU A 89 18.38 -9.79 -0.17
C GLU A 89 16.96 -9.22 -0.26
N VAL A 90 16.57 -8.76 -1.44
CA VAL A 90 15.19 -8.29 -1.69
C VAL A 90 14.28 -9.49 -1.94
N VAL A 91 13.33 -9.70 -1.03
CA VAL A 91 12.28 -10.71 -1.14
C VAL A 91 11.04 -10.06 -1.71
N LYS A 92 10.49 -10.62 -2.79
CA LYS A 92 9.22 -10.23 -3.39
C LYS A 92 8.18 -11.34 -3.20
N LYS A 93 7.00 -10.98 -2.71
CA LYS A 93 5.85 -11.89 -2.59
C LYS A 93 4.56 -11.16 -2.94
N ASP A 94 3.51 -11.92 -3.20
CA ASP A 94 2.15 -11.42 -3.36
C ASP A 94 1.15 -12.22 -2.53
N ILE A 95 0.00 -11.63 -2.26
CA ILE A 95 -1.15 -12.31 -1.64
C ILE A 95 -2.44 -11.82 -2.30
N THR A 96 -3.42 -12.71 -2.40
CA THR A 96 -4.78 -12.38 -2.86
C THR A 96 -5.79 -12.85 -1.83
N GLY A 97 -6.83 -12.06 -1.61
CA GLY A 97 -7.96 -12.46 -0.76
C GLY A 97 -9.09 -11.44 -0.81
N ASN A 98 -10.05 -11.58 0.11
CA ASN A 98 -11.21 -10.70 0.15
C ASN A 98 -10.83 -9.27 0.56
N VAL A 99 -11.35 -8.27 -0.17
CA VAL A 99 -11.12 -6.84 0.08
C VAL A 99 -11.52 -6.39 1.49
N GLU A 100 -12.47 -7.05 2.14
CA GLU A 100 -12.89 -6.72 3.50
C GLU A 100 -11.83 -7.08 4.55
N ASP A 101 -10.90 -7.97 4.23
CA ASP A 101 -9.80 -8.42 5.10
C ASP A 101 -8.47 -7.67 4.81
N TYR A 102 -8.52 -6.53 4.12
CA TYR A 102 -7.37 -5.79 3.57
C TYR A 102 -6.22 -5.55 4.57
N ILE A 103 -6.53 -5.20 5.82
CA ILE A 103 -5.49 -5.02 6.86
C ILE A 103 -4.75 -6.32 7.14
N ASN A 104 -5.49 -7.41 7.30
CA ASN A 104 -4.94 -8.73 7.61
C ASN A 104 -4.20 -9.32 6.41
N LEU A 105 -4.64 -9.04 5.18
CA LEU A 105 -3.91 -9.42 3.98
C LEU A 105 -2.51 -8.80 3.97
N GLY A 106 -2.37 -7.50 4.29
CA GLY A 106 -1.06 -6.88 4.41
C GLY A 106 -0.19 -7.49 5.51
N ASN A 107 -0.78 -7.83 6.67
CA ASN A 107 -0.05 -8.51 7.75
C ASN A 107 0.43 -9.91 7.33
N LYS A 108 -0.44 -10.71 6.69
CA LYS A 108 -0.10 -12.05 6.18
C LYS A 108 0.96 -12.00 5.09
N LEU A 109 0.96 -10.95 4.26
CA LEU A 109 2.00 -10.75 3.25
C LEU A 109 3.36 -10.49 3.92
N ALA A 110 3.38 -9.71 5.01
CA ALA A 110 4.59 -9.48 5.79
C ALA A 110 5.11 -10.79 6.40
N GLU A 111 4.23 -11.61 6.98
CA GLU A 111 4.58 -12.95 7.48
C GLU A 111 5.19 -13.82 6.36
N LYS A 112 4.55 -13.87 5.19
CA LYS A 112 5.01 -14.62 4.01
C LYS A 112 6.38 -14.17 3.46
N ILE A 113 6.77 -12.91 3.70
CA ILE A 113 8.09 -12.40 3.33
C ILE A 113 9.18 -12.86 4.30
N MET A 114 8.82 -13.05 5.58
CA MET A 114 9.76 -13.41 6.64
C MET A 114 9.98 -14.92 6.78
N GLU A 115 9.17 -15.73 6.09
CA GLU A 115 9.35 -17.19 5.90
C GLU A 115 10.50 -17.52 4.95
#